data_AF-A0A0C2X8I1-F1
#
_entry.id   AF-A0A0C2X8I1-F1
#
_cell.length_a   1.000
_cell.length_b   1.000
_cell.length_c   1.000
_cell.angle_alpha   90.00
_cell.angle_beta   90.00
_cell.angle_gamma   90.00
#
_symmetry.space_group_name_H-M   'P 1'
#
loop_
_entity.id
_entity.type
_entity.pdbx_description
1 polymer ?
#
loop_
_entity_poly.entity_id
_entity_poly.type
_entity_poly.pdbx_seq_one_letter_code
_entity_poly.pdbx_strand_id
1 'polypeptide(L)'
;MSTVSSFDTKTVRPWDNPQPDTFATVDFPCPYLAPPRLPHGLRQLDIDHQWNIRVRGTIENIQNDSAVYHVSTWLDTKVYSGILDSLNLASANLDILCGEHRLDSPGDVRINFERPFITPPKVVVFFNAFDLDKSRNWHLSTTATNVDEKGFTLNISTWGETIFYSAQVGWIAYPKDRKHIFSTSVSTGDVRPPNRPQLKQGKSISFGKVAFSKYPDVFVALNQFDIDCNAGFRLNAYVDNVSTKGLTWHIDSWDDTILYSAAVTIIAVE
;
A
#
# COMPACT_ATOMS: atom_id res chain seq x y z
N MET A 1 18.82 -0.72 10.46
CA MET A 1 17.91 -1.64 11.18
C MET A 1 16.60 -1.54 10.45
N SER A 2 15.96 -2.66 10.14
CA SER A 2 14.85 -2.59 9.19
C SER A 2 13.69 -1.79 9.78
N THR A 3 13.28 -0.75 9.07
CA THR A 3 12.15 0.11 9.41
C THR A 3 10.85 -0.36 8.75
N VAL A 4 10.88 -1.50 8.06
CA VAL A 4 9.73 -2.10 7.38
C VAL A 4 9.52 -3.51 7.91
N SER A 5 8.27 -3.83 8.25
CA SER A 5 7.82 -5.18 8.58
C SER A 5 6.79 -5.63 7.56
N SER A 6 6.75 -6.93 7.27
CA SER A 6 5.82 -7.52 6.31
C SER A 6 5.13 -8.74 6.92
N PHE A 7 3.86 -8.93 6.55
CA PHE A 7 3.12 -10.14 6.83
C PHE A 7 2.61 -10.75 5.53
N ASP A 8 3.02 -11.99 5.24
CA ASP A 8 2.49 -12.81 4.15
C ASP A 8 1.61 -13.91 4.75
N THR A 9 0.32 -13.89 4.43
CA THR A 9 -0.65 -14.91 4.84
C THR A 9 -0.20 -16.36 4.58
N LYS A 10 0.62 -16.58 3.54
CA LYS A 10 1.14 -17.91 3.18
C LYS A 10 2.18 -18.47 4.16
N THR A 11 2.68 -17.64 5.07
CA THR A 11 3.62 -18.07 6.12
C THR A 11 2.93 -18.82 7.25
N VAL A 12 1.61 -18.64 7.41
CA VAL A 12 0.82 -19.26 8.50
C VAL A 12 -0.27 -20.21 8.02
N ARG A 13 -0.57 -20.22 6.72
CA ARG A 13 -1.48 -21.19 6.10
C ARG A 13 -1.13 -21.40 4.62
N PRO A 14 -1.47 -22.56 4.02
CA PRO A 14 -1.36 -22.71 2.58
C PRO A 14 -2.40 -21.84 1.84
N TRP A 15 -2.11 -21.50 0.58
CA TRP A 15 -2.92 -20.57 -0.21
C TRP A 15 -4.31 -21.15 -0.54
N ASP A 16 -4.43 -22.47 -0.68
CA ASP A 16 -5.63 -23.22 -1.04
C ASP A 16 -6.59 -23.47 0.14
N ASN A 17 -6.25 -22.95 1.32
CA ASN A 17 -7.09 -22.96 2.50
C ASN A 17 -7.46 -21.52 2.94
N PRO A 18 -8.22 -20.76 2.13
CA PRO A 18 -8.58 -19.38 2.45
C PRO A 18 -9.39 -19.30 3.75
N GLN A 19 -9.07 -18.31 4.58
CA GLN A 19 -9.75 -18.04 5.85
C GLN A 19 -10.28 -16.60 5.84
N PRO A 20 -11.46 -16.32 6.44
CA PRO A 20 -11.98 -14.96 6.53
C PRO A 20 -11.05 -14.00 7.27
N ASP A 21 -10.28 -14.49 8.23
CA ASP A 21 -9.23 -13.73 8.89
C ASP A 21 -7.97 -14.57 8.97
N THR A 22 -6.86 -14.03 8.48
CA THR A 22 -5.55 -14.65 8.57
C THR A 22 -4.62 -13.68 9.28
N PHE A 23 -4.00 -14.13 10.37
CA PHE A 23 -3.20 -13.26 11.20
C PHE A 23 -1.96 -13.96 11.77
N ALA A 24 -0.98 -13.16 12.17
CA ALA A 24 0.21 -13.61 12.87
C ALA A 24 0.79 -12.49 13.73
N THR A 25 1.49 -12.85 14.81
CA THR A 25 2.40 -11.93 15.48
C THR A 25 3.63 -11.75 14.61
N VAL A 26 3.97 -10.51 14.30
CA VAL A 26 5.18 -10.13 13.56
C VAL A 26 6.12 -9.42 14.52
N ASP A 27 7.29 -10.01 14.72
CA ASP A 27 8.35 -9.42 15.52
C ASP A 27 9.05 -8.30 14.75
N PHE A 28 9.34 -7.21 15.44
CA PHE A 28 10.15 -6.13 14.91
C PHE A 28 11.64 -6.52 14.94
N PRO A 29 12.45 -6.03 13.98
CA PRO A 29 13.88 -6.34 13.94
C PRO A 29 14.64 -5.95 15.21
N CYS A 30 14.14 -4.93 15.92
CA CYS A 30 14.59 -4.59 17.27
C CYS A 30 13.46 -3.96 18.08
N PRO A 31 13.49 -4.08 19.42
CA PRO A 31 12.52 -3.41 20.28
C PRO A 31 12.63 -1.89 20.20
N TYR A 32 11.49 -1.22 20.10
CA TYR A 32 11.34 0.22 20.28
C TYR A 32 11.22 0.58 21.77
N LEU A 33 11.54 1.83 22.11
CA LEU A 33 11.38 2.33 23.49
C LEU A 33 9.92 2.38 23.95
N ALA A 34 9.00 2.55 23.00
CA ALA A 34 7.55 2.54 23.18
C ALA A 34 6.91 2.01 21.88
N PRO A 35 5.64 1.59 21.89
CA PRO A 35 5.00 1.04 20.71
C PRO A 35 5.10 1.99 19.51
N PRO A 36 5.61 1.55 18.35
CA PRO A 36 5.74 2.40 17.17
C PRO A 36 4.37 2.68 16.55
N ARG A 37 4.30 3.70 15.69
CA ARG A 37 3.18 3.88 14.76
C ARG A 37 3.45 3.05 13.51
N LEU A 38 2.42 2.36 13.00
CA LEU A 38 2.55 1.40 11.91
C LEU A 38 1.60 1.73 10.74
N PRO A 39 1.80 2.86 10.02
CA PRO A 39 1.12 3.04 8.74
C PRO A 39 1.44 1.86 7.82
N HIS A 40 0.40 1.28 7.23
CA HIS A 40 0.50 0.02 6.52
C HIS A 40 -0.38 -0.02 5.28
N GLY A 41 -0.02 -0.86 4.32
CA GLY A 41 -0.77 -1.01 3.08
C GLY A 41 -0.64 -2.40 2.49
N LEU A 42 -1.62 -2.75 1.65
CA LEU A 42 -1.63 -4.01 0.92
C LEU A 42 -0.72 -3.90 -0.30
N ARG A 43 0.14 -4.89 -0.56
CA ARG A 43 1.00 -4.94 -1.76
C ARG A 43 0.82 -6.17 -2.63
N GLN A 44 0.30 -7.26 -2.07
CA GLN A 44 -0.07 -8.45 -2.83
C GLN A 44 -1.45 -8.92 -2.42
N LEU A 45 -2.26 -9.33 -3.40
CA LEU A 45 -3.58 -9.93 -3.18
C LEU A 45 -3.87 -10.98 -4.26
N ASP A 46 -4.46 -12.09 -3.84
CA ASP A 46 -5.09 -13.12 -4.68
C ASP A 46 -6.52 -13.34 -4.16
N ILE A 47 -7.53 -12.81 -4.86
CA ILE A 47 -8.93 -12.82 -4.44
C ILE A 47 -9.80 -13.43 -5.53
N ASP A 48 -10.67 -14.34 -5.12
CA ASP A 48 -11.63 -15.00 -6.01
C ASP A 48 -12.64 -14.00 -6.59
N HIS A 49 -12.78 -13.98 -7.92
CA HIS A 49 -13.69 -13.09 -8.64
C HIS A 49 -15.17 -13.50 -8.54
N GLN A 50 -15.48 -14.70 -8.04
CA GLN A 50 -16.86 -15.13 -7.86
C GLN A 50 -17.60 -14.36 -6.77
N TRP A 51 -16.88 -13.57 -5.98
CA TRP A 51 -17.37 -12.78 -4.86
C TRP A 51 -16.86 -11.35 -4.96
N ASN A 52 -17.50 -10.41 -4.27
CA ASN A 52 -17.01 -9.03 -4.25
C ASN A 52 -15.59 -9.00 -3.68
N ILE A 53 -14.81 -8.03 -4.16
CA ILE A 53 -13.43 -7.87 -3.76
C ILE A 53 -13.41 -7.06 -2.47
N ARG A 54 -13.35 -7.78 -1.35
CA ARG A 54 -13.42 -7.25 0.01
C ARG A 54 -12.19 -7.66 0.79
N VAL A 55 -11.37 -6.70 1.16
CA VAL A 55 -10.15 -6.97 1.92
C VAL A 55 -9.85 -5.81 2.85
N ARG A 56 -9.31 -6.15 4.02
CA ARG A 56 -8.78 -5.20 5.00
C ARG A 56 -7.48 -5.74 5.57
N GLY A 57 -6.44 -4.94 5.48
CA GLY A 57 -5.26 -5.05 6.31
C GLY A 57 -5.48 -4.33 7.62
N THR A 58 -5.10 -4.95 8.74
CA THR A 58 -5.15 -4.30 10.06
C THR A 58 -3.94 -4.72 10.88
N ILE A 59 -3.45 -3.81 11.72
CA ILE A 59 -2.41 -4.11 12.70
C ILE A 59 -2.93 -3.72 14.08
N GLU A 60 -2.93 -4.66 15.00
CA GLU A 60 -3.41 -4.48 16.37
C GLU A 60 -2.41 -5.04 17.39
N ASN A 61 -2.73 -4.85 18.68
CA ASN A 61 -1.89 -5.29 19.79
C ASN A 61 -0.41 -4.88 19.62
N ILE A 62 -0.18 -3.60 19.28
CA ILE A 62 1.15 -3.06 19.01
C ILE A 62 1.93 -2.96 20.32
N GLN A 63 2.98 -3.76 20.42
CA GLN A 63 3.94 -3.77 21.53
C GLN A 63 5.22 -3.05 21.12
N ASN A 64 6.23 -3.08 21.99
CA ASN A 64 7.52 -2.47 21.71
C ASN A 64 8.35 -3.29 20.71
N ASP A 65 8.14 -4.59 20.63
CA ASP A 65 8.95 -5.54 19.86
C ASP A 65 8.13 -6.37 18.86
N SER A 66 6.81 -6.20 18.82
CA SER A 66 5.92 -6.99 17.97
C SER A 66 4.56 -6.29 17.76
N ALA A 67 3.80 -6.76 16.77
CA ALA A 67 2.36 -6.48 16.66
C ALA A 67 1.65 -7.64 15.96
N VAL A 68 0.31 -7.68 16.02
CA VAL A 68 -0.49 -8.70 15.33
C VAL A 68 -1.00 -8.13 14.01
N TYR A 69 -0.63 -8.76 12.90
CA TYR A 69 -0.96 -8.34 11.55
C TYR A 69 -2.10 -9.22 11.03
N HIS A 70 -3.11 -8.60 10.44
CA HIS A 70 -4.28 -9.25 9.86
C HIS A 70 -4.40 -8.93 8.37
N VAL A 71 -4.80 -9.95 7.60
CA VAL A 71 -5.42 -9.79 6.29
C VAL A 71 -6.77 -10.48 6.36
N SER A 72 -7.82 -9.66 6.41
CA SER A 72 -9.19 -10.12 6.65
C SER A 72 -10.11 -9.81 5.47
N THR A 73 -11.11 -10.65 5.29
CA THR A 73 -12.25 -10.50 4.40
C THR A 73 -13.54 -10.60 5.19
N TRP A 74 -14.67 -10.33 4.56
CA TRP A 74 -15.98 -10.54 5.17
C TRP A 74 -16.98 -11.08 4.15
N LEU A 75 -18.07 -11.63 4.68
CA LEU A 75 -19.12 -12.33 3.93
C LEU A 75 -18.55 -13.56 3.19
N ASP A 76 -18.69 -13.58 1.88
CA ASP A 76 -18.41 -14.69 0.98
C ASP A 76 -17.03 -14.58 0.29
N THR A 77 -16.35 -13.45 0.45
CA THR A 77 -15.07 -13.18 -0.21
C THR A 77 -13.97 -14.14 0.24
N LYS A 78 -13.30 -14.76 -0.73
CA LYS A 78 -12.16 -15.66 -0.52
C LYS A 78 -10.86 -15.00 -0.95
N VAL A 79 -9.95 -14.80 0.01
CA VAL A 79 -8.55 -14.38 -0.24
C VAL A 79 -7.64 -15.61 -0.13
N TYR A 80 -7.08 -16.03 -1.26
CA TYR A 80 -6.12 -17.13 -1.32
C TYR A 80 -4.79 -16.72 -0.69
N SER A 81 -4.31 -15.52 -0.99
CA SER A 81 -3.16 -14.91 -0.31
C SER A 81 -3.24 -13.39 -0.29
N GLY A 82 -2.58 -12.80 0.70
CA GLY A 82 -2.29 -11.38 0.75
C GLY A 82 -0.94 -11.11 1.42
N ILE A 83 -0.33 -10.00 1.03
CA ILE A 83 0.84 -9.44 1.71
C ILE A 83 0.56 -7.98 2.07
N LEU A 84 0.84 -7.66 3.32
CA LEU A 84 0.78 -6.31 3.88
C LEU A 84 2.16 -5.90 4.39
N ASP A 85 2.57 -4.67 4.08
CA ASP A 85 3.77 -4.05 4.64
C ASP A 85 3.36 -2.95 5.62
N SER A 86 4.19 -2.70 6.64
CA SER A 86 4.13 -1.53 7.51
C SER A 86 5.45 -0.77 7.50
N LEU A 87 5.37 0.56 7.58
CA LEU A 87 6.51 1.40 7.90
C LEU A 87 6.52 1.66 9.40
N ASN A 88 7.54 1.15 10.10
CA ASN A 88 7.63 1.17 11.55
C ASN A 88 8.23 2.50 12.03
N LEU A 89 7.35 3.44 12.42
CA LEU A 89 7.73 4.76 12.86
C LEU A 89 7.88 4.79 14.39
N ALA A 90 9.12 4.91 14.86
CA ALA A 90 9.40 5.10 16.29
C ALA A 90 8.57 6.27 16.86
N SER A 91 8.11 6.14 18.11
CA SER A 91 7.30 7.17 18.78
C SER A 91 7.97 8.55 18.82
N ALA A 92 9.32 8.58 18.90
CA ALA A 92 10.11 9.80 18.86
C ALA A 92 10.22 10.46 17.47
N ASN A 93 9.78 9.78 16.40
CA ASN A 93 9.85 10.28 15.03
C ASN A 93 8.66 11.24 14.75
N LEU A 94 8.66 12.38 15.43
CA LEU A 94 7.53 13.31 15.48
C LEU A 94 7.43 14.21 14.24
N ASP A 95 8.42 14.26 13.38
CA ASP A 95 8.32 15.04 12.14
C ASP A 95 7.63 14.27 11.00
N ILE A 96 7.43 12.94 11.15
CA ILE A 96 6.56 12.17 10.25
C ILE A 96 5.15 12.08 10.85
N LEU A 97 4.15 12.54 10.10
CA LEU A 97 2.74 12.33 10.42
C LEU A 97 2.19 11.16 9.60
N CYS A 98 1.22 10.46 10.16
CA CYS A 98 0.51 9.40 9.45
C CYS A 98 -0.90 9.27 10.00
N GLY A 99 -1.77 8.64 9.24
CA GLY A 99 -3.11 8.32 9.65
C GLY A 99 -3.83 7.53 8.58
N GLU A 100 -5.13 7.37 8.77
CA GLU A 100 -5.99 6.66 7.83
C GLU A 100 -7.34 7.39 7.68
N HIS A 101 -7.99 7.18 6.55
CA HIS A 101 -9.33 7.69 6.32
C HIS A 101 -10.13 6.72 5.46
N ARG A 102 -11.41 6.56 5.78
CA ARG A 102 -12.34 5.70 5.06
C ARG A 102 -13.43 6.53 4.42
N LEU A 103 -13.76 6.21 3.18
CA LEU A 103 -14.96 6.72 2.50
C LEU A 103 -15.84 5.54 2.05
N ASP A 104 -17.15 5.70 2.20
CA ASP A 104 -18.17 4.76 1.71
C ASP A 104 -18.79 5.22 0.38
N SER A 105 -18.24 6.28 -0.22
CA SER A 105 -18.48 6.69 -1.61
C SER A 105 -17.19 7.27 -2.21
N PRO A 106 -16.96 7.18 -3.52
CA PRO A 106 -15.84 7.87 -4.15
C PRO A 106 -15.97 9.39 -3.94
N GLY A 107 -14.83 10.07 -3.81
CA GLY A 107 -14.81 11.51 -3.64
C GLY A 107 -13.55 12.01 -2.96
N ASP A 108 -13.58 13.31 -2.65
CA ASP A 108 -12.47 14.04 -2.10
C ASP A 108 -12.78 14.51 -0.68
N VAL A 109 -11.79 14.41 0.21
CA VAL A 109 -11.90 14.85 1.60
C VAL A 109 -10.65 15.58 2.03
N ARG A 110 -10.82 16.68 2.77
CA ARG A 110 -9.72 17.41 3.35
C ARG A 110 -9.23 16.70 4.61
N ILE A 111 -7.96 16.31 4.62
CA ILE A 111 -7.28 15.78 5.81
C ILE A 111 -6.44 16.91 6.41
N ASN A 112 -6.73 17.25 7.66
CA ASN A 112 -5.95 18.23 8.41
C ASN A 112 -4.89 17.50 9.24
N PHE A 113 -3.67 17.99 9.22
CA PHE A 113 -2.60 17.51 10.08
C PHE A 113 -2.86 17.90 11.54
N GLU A 114 -2.54 17.00 12.46
CA GLU A 114 -2.61 17.27 13.91
C GLU A 114 -1.70 18.44 14.33
N ARG A 115 -0.62 18.65 13.57
CA ARG A 115 0.30 19.78 13.69
C ARG A 115 0.70 20.27 12.30
N PRO A 116 0.73 21.59 12.05
CA PRO A 116 1.17 22.11 10.76
C PRO A 116 2.68 21.90 10.56
N PHE A 117 3.09 21.71 9.31
CA PHE A 117 4.49 21.75 8.90
C PHE A 117 4.96 23.20 8.69
N ILE A 118 6.28 23.39 8.64
CA ILE A 118 6.87 24.71 8.33
C ILE A 118 6.69 25.07 6.85
N THR A 119 6.78 24.07 5.97
CA THR A 119 6.51 24.18 4.53
C THR A 119 5.66 22.99 4.10
N PRO A 120 4.94 23.07 2.96
CA PRO A 120 4.11 21.97 2.49
C PRO A 120 4.92 20.65 2.44
N PRO A 121 4.50 19.60 3.17
CA PRO A 121 5.24 18.35 3.27
C PRO A 121 5.15 17.57 1.97
N LYS A 122 5.90 16.47 1.90
CA LYS A 122 5.61 15.40 0.94
C LYS A 122 4.55 14.48 1.56
N VAL A 123 3.49 14.19 0.81
CA VAL A 123 2.41 13.29 1.22
C VAL A 123 2.35 12.12 0.26
N VAL A 124 2.21 10.91 0.80
CA VAL A 124 1.93 9.69 0.05
C VAL A 124 0.72 8.98 0.64
N VAL A 125 -0.02 8.28 -0.24
CA VAL A 125 -1.26 7.58 0.09
C VAL A 125 -1.24 6.17 -0.50
N PHE A 126 -1.94 5.25 0.13
CA PHE A 126 -2.01 3.84 -0.26
C PHE A 126 -3.22 3.15 0.37
N PHE A 127 -3.70 2.08 -0.26
CA PHE A 127 -4.85 1.32 0.24
C PHE A 127 -4.45 0.34 1.34
N ASN A 128 -5.22 0.35 2.43
CA ASN A 128 -5.23 -0.72 3.42
C ASN A 128 -6.57 -1.47 3.48
N ALA A 129 -7.65 -0.96 2.88
CA ALA A 129 -8.89 -1.72 2.69
C ALA A 129 -9.69 -1.24 1.48
N PHE A 130 -10.49 -2.13 0.89
CA PHE A 130 -11.51 -1.77 -0.12
C PHE A 130 -12.60 -2.84 -0.24
N ASP A 131 -13.76 -2.42 -0.73
CA ASP A 131 -14.94 -3.23 -1.03
C ASP A 131 -15.53 -2.80 -2.39
N LEU A 132 -15.39 -3.68 -3.38
CA LEU A 132 -15.82 -3.48 -4.75
C LEU A 132 -16.70 -4.64 -5.21
N ASP A 133 -17.76 -4.35 -5.96
CA ASP A 133 -18.62 -5.40 -6.51
C ASP A 133 -17.89 -6.29 -7.53
N LYS A 134 -18.27 -7.55 -7.60
CA LYS A 134 -17.69 -8.51 -8.55
C LYS A 134 -18.15 -8.36 -9.99
N SER A 135 -19.31 -7.73 -10.24
CA SER A 135 -19.98 -7.79 -11.54
C SER A 135 -19.43 -6.81 -12.57
N ARG A 136 -18.47 -5.97 -12.18
CA ARG A 136 -17.87 -4.91 -12.99
C ARG A 136 -16.37 -4.88 -12.76
N ASN A 137 -15.63 -4.42 -13.77
CA ASN A 137 -14.18 -4.23 -13.66
C ASN A 137 -13.82 -3.40 -12.44
N TRP A 138 -12.68 -3.70 -11.84
CA TRP A 138 -12.23 -3.08 -10.60
C TRP A 138 -11.28 -1.94 -10.92
N HIS A 139 -11.82 -0.73 -10.86
CA HIS A 139 -11.10 0.52 -11.07
C HIS A 139 -11.06 1.30 -9.75
N LEU A 140 -9.87 1.49 -9.20
CA LEU A 140 -9.70 2.24 -7.96
C LEU A 140 -8.37 2.98 -7.96
N SER A 141 -8.38 4.26 -7.57
CA SER A 141 -7.17 5.07 -7.42
C SER A 141 -7.29 5.96 -6.20
N THR A 142 -6.16 6.20 -5.53
CA THR A 142 -6.06 7.22 -4.49
C THR A 142 -4.86 8.12 -4.70
N THR A 143 -5.06 9.43 -4.50
CA THR A 143 -4.01 10.45 -4.62
C THR A 143 -4.13 11.51 -3.53
N ALA A 144 -3.02 12.15 -3.21
CA ALA A 144 -2.99 13.35 -2.36
C ALA A 144 -2.77 14.59 -3.24
N THR A 145 -3.69 15.55 -3.17
CA THR A 145 -3.64 16.83 -3.89
C THR A 145 -3.76 17.99 -2.92
N ASN A 146 -3.61 19.23 -3.40
CA ASN A 146 -3.78 20.46 -2.59
C ASN A 146 -3.01 20.41 -1.25
N VAL A 147 -1.76 19.93 -1.30
CA VAL A 147 -0.91 19.81 -0.12
C VAL A 147 -0.42 21.19 0.29
N ASP A 148 -0.70 21.57 1.53
CA ASP A 148 -0.19 22.78 2.18
C ASP A 148 0.36 22.44 3.57
N GLU A 149 0.77 23.44 4.34
CA GLU A 149 1.36 23.24 5.66
C GLU A 149 0.41 22.58 6.66
N LYS A 150 -0.91 22.73 6.46
CA LYS A 150 -1.95 22.33 7.40
C LYS A 150 -2.62 21.01 7.02
N GLY A 151 -2.45 20.53 5.79
CA GLY A 151 -3.09 19.30 5.35
C GLY A 151 -2.96 19.02 3.86
N PHE A 152 -3.79 18.11 3.39
CA PHE A 152 -3.92 17.74 1.98
C PHE A 152 -5.35 17.31 1.66
N THR A 153 -5.74 17.35 0.39
CA THR A 153 -6.96 16.71 -0.09
C THR A 153 -6.64 15.26 -0.46
N LEU A 154 -7.28 14.32 0.23
CA LEU A 154 -7.30 12.91 -0.14
C LEU A 154 -8.38 12.71 -1.20
N ASN A 155 -8.02 12.08 -2.32
CA ASN A 155 -8.95 11.75 -3.41
C ASN A 155 -9.04 10.22 -3.48
N ILE A 156 -10.25 9.68 -3.50
CA ILE A 156 -10.54 8.27 -3.79
C ILE A 156 -11.45 8.24 -5.00
N SER A 157 -10.94 7.78 -6.14
CA SER A 157 -11.66 7.79 -7.40
C SER A 157 -11.85 6.39 -7.96
N THR A 158 -12.95 6.26 -8.68
CA THR A 158 -13.27 5.11 -9.52
C THR A 158 -13.70 5.63 -10.89
N TRP A 159 -13.70 4.79 -11.91
CA TRP A 159 -14.11 5.15 -13.26
C TRP A 159 -14.77 3.95 -13.94
N GLY A 160 -15.24 4.14 -15.18
CA GLY A 160 -15.98 3.10 -15.89
C GLY A 160 -17.29 2.77 -15.17
N GLU A 161 -17.55 1.48 -14.99
CA GLU A 161 -18.78 0.98 -14.36
C GLU A 161 -18.55 0.32 -12.99
N THR A 162 -17.37 0.52 -12.38
CA THR A 162 -17.08 -0.06 -11.06
C THR A 162 -18.15 0.33 -10.04
N ILE A 163 -18.67 -0.68 -9.34
CA ILE A 163 -19.58 -0.46 -8.21
C ILE A 163 -18.74 -0.45 -6.94
N PHE A 164 -18.60 0.73 -6.35
CA PHE A 164 -17.81 1.00 -5.15
C PHE A 164 -18.70 0.96 -3.91
N TYR A 165 -18.28 0.21 -2.88
CA TYR A 165 -18.91 0.27 -1.55
C TYR A 165 -18.07 1.03 -0.54
N SER A 166 -16.75 0.82 -0.54
CA SER A 166 -15.86 1.57 0.34
C SER A 166 -14.38 1.42 0.01
N ALA A 167 -13.57 2.35 0.50
CA ALA A 167 -12.12 2.19 0.58
C ALA A 167 -11.58 2.88 1.82
N GLN A 168 -10.51 2.32 2.38
CA GLN A 168 -9.70 2.92 3.43
C GLN A 168 -8.29 3.16 2.89
N VAL A 169 -7.79 4.36 3.15
CA VAL A 169 -6.50 4.84 2.67
C VAL A 169 -5.65 5.22 3.87
N GLY A 170 -4.48 4.61 3.97
CA GLY A 170 -3.40 5.06 4.83
C GLY A 170 -2.63 6.19 4.15
N TRP A 171 -2.13 7.13 4.96
CA TRP A 171 -1.31 8.24 4.48
C TRP A 171 -0.11 8.48 5.37
N ILE A 172 0.98 8.97 4.76
CA ILE A 172 2.21 9.40 5.45
C ILE A 172 2.60 10.77 4.90
N ALA A 173 2.91 11.70 5.80
CA ALA A 173 3.39 13.04 5.49
C ALA A 173 4.71 13.33 6.22
N TYR A 174 5.68 13.90 5.52
CA TYR A 174 7.00 14.22 6.10
C TYR A 174 7.61 15.49 5.46
N PRO A 175 8.55 16.19 6.12
CA PRO A 175 9.16 17.39 5.59
C PRO A 175 9.83 17.12 4.24
N LYS A 176 9.63 18.00 3.26
CA LYS A 176 10.11 17.78 1.88
C LYS A 176 11.63 17.64 1.78
N ASP A 177 12.36 18.25 2.72
CA ASP A 177 13.82 18.24 2.84
C ASP A 177 14.35 17.21 3.84
N ARG A 178 13.47 16.35 4.38
CA ARG A 178 13.87 15.27 5.28
C ARG A 178 14.91 14.38 4.59
N LYS A 179 16.05 14.21 5.24
CA LYS A 179 17.16 13.40 4.74
C LYS A 179 16.84 11.91 4.86
N HIS A 180 17.49 11.10 4.05
CA HIS A 180 17.42 9.63 4.11
C HIS A 180 16.00 9.05 4.00
N ILE A 181 15.11 9.76 3.29
CA ILE A 181 13.81 9.26 2.90
C ILE A 181 13.54 9.65 1.45
N PHE A 182 13.10 8.68 0.66
CA PHE A 182 12.65 8.86 -0.69
C PHE A 182 11.25 8.26 -0.80
N SER A 183 10.34 8.94 -1.49
CA SER A 183 9.07 8.32 -1.86
C SER A 183 8.63 8.70 -3.26
N THR A 184 7.88 7.81 -3.89
CA THR A 184 7.31 8.04 -5.22
C THR A 184 6.08 7.15 -5.42
N SER A 185 5.26 7.50 -6.40
CA SER A 185 4.32 6.56 -7.03
C SER A 185 4.92 6.12 -8.36
N VAL A 186 4.81 4.84 -8.69
CA VAL A 186 5.19 4.27 -10.00
C VAL A 186 4.02 3.51 -10.57
N SER A 187 3.92 3.44 -11.89
CA SER A 187 2.80 2.79 -12.58
C SER A 187 3.26 1.84 -13.67
N THR A 188 2.48 0.79 -13.92
CA THR A 188 2.61 -0.01 -15.14
C THR A 188 2.52 0.85 -16.41
N GLY A 189 1.83 2.00 -16.34
CA GLY A 189 1.77 3.01 -17.40
C GLY A 189 3.14 3.58 -17.79
N ASP A 190 4.14 3.53 -16.90
CA ASP A 190 5.50 4.04 -17.13
C ASP A 190 6.33 3.16 -18.08
N VAL A 191 5.86 1.96 -18.38
CA VAL A 191 6.54 0.96 -19.22
C VAL A 191 5.67 0.40 -20.34
N ARG A 192 4.34 0.54 -20.25
CA ARG A 192 3.41 0.07 -21.30
C ARG A 192 2.09 0.85 -21.31
N PRO A 193 1.43 0.98 -22.48
CA PRO A 193 0.07 1.52 -22.53
C PRO A 193 -0.95 0.52 -21.94
N PRO A 194 -2.12 1.00 -21.43
CA PRO A 194 -3.14 0.13 -20.82
C PRO A 194 -3.78 -0.88 -21.78
N ASN A 195 -3.85 -0.57 -23.08
CA ASN A 195 -4.43 -1.45 -24.10
C ASN A 195 -3.53 -2.64 -24.50
N ARG A 196 -2.41 -2.83 -23.80
CA ARG A 196 -1.51 -3.97 -23.94
C ARG A 196 -1.25 -4.58 -22.56
N PRO A 197 -2.26 -5.23 -21.94
CA PRO A 197 -2.10 -5.83 -20.62
C PRO A 197 -0.96 -6.86 -20.64
N GLN A 198 -0.17 -6.87 -19.57
CA GLN A 198 0.94 -7.79 -19.35
C GLN A 198 0.90 -8.27 -17.91
N LEU A 199 1.29 -9.53 -17.71
CA LEU A 199 1.37 -10.14 -16.38
C LEU A 199 2.64 -9.72 -15.63
N LYS A 200 3.73 -9.40 -16.33
CA LYS A 200 5.00 -9.07 -15.68
C LYS A 200 5.57 -7.78 -16.21
N GLN A 201 5.91 -6.88 -15.29
CA GLN A 201 6.52 -5.60 -15.65
C GLN A 201 7.29 -5.00 -14.49
N GLY A 202 8.38 -4.33 -14.84
CA GLY A 202 9.16 -3.56 -13.89
C GLY A 202 10.04 -2.52 -14.57
N LYS A 203 10.56 -1.59 -13.77
CA LYS A 203 11.46 -0.52 -14.23
C LYS A 203 12.42 -0.12 -13.11
N SER A 204 13.68 0.09 -13.47
CA SER A 204 14.64 0.70 -12.55
C SER A 204 14.36 2.19 -12.38
N ILE A 205 14.45 2.67 -11.15
CA ILE A 205 14.31 4.08 -10.79
C ILE A 205 15.50 4.52 -9.92
N SER A 206 15.81 5.80 -9.95
CA SER A 206 16.83 6.40 -9.09
C SER A 206 16.19 7.18 -7.94
N PHE A 207 16.84 7.19 -6.79
CA PHE A 207 16.48 8.04 -5.64
C PHE A 207 16.81 9.53 -5.85
N GLY A 208 17.38 9.88 -7.02
CA GLY A 208 17.67 11.25 -7.40
C GLY A 208 18.69 11.90 -6.47
N LYS A 209 18.27 12.95 -5.76
CA LYS A 209 19.13 13.71 -4.84
C LYS A 209 19.20 13.12 -3.43
N VAL A 210 18.35 12.14 -3.11
CA VAL A 210 18.36 11.50 -1.79
C VAL A 210 19.56 10.56 -1.72
N ALA A 211 20.40 10.76 -0.70
CA ALA A 211 21.57 9.93 -0.46
C ALA A 211 21.29 8.99 0.71
N PHE A 212 21.54 7.70 0.51
CA PHE A 212 21.50 6.68 1.53
C PHE A 212 22.92 6.20 1.85
N SER A 213 23.26 6.09 3.14
CA SER A 213 24.56 5.61 3.60
C SER A 213 24.67 4.08 3.58
N LYS A 214 23.51 3.41 3.66
CA LYS A 214 23.35 1.95 3.56
C LYS A 214 22.15 1.62 2.67
N TYR A 215 21.92 0.35 2.37
CA TYR A 215 20.71 -0.04 1.63
C TYR A 215 19.47 0.36 2.44
N PRO A 216 18.54 1.15 1.85
CA PRO A 216 17.33 1.54 2.55
C PRO A 216 16.38 0.36 2.67
N ASP A 217 15.55 0.38 3.71
CA ASP A 217 14.35 -0.45 3.74
C ASP A 217 13.30 0.16 2.84
N VAL A 218 12.51 -0.68 2.19
CA VAL A 218 11.54 -0.23 1.19
C VAL A 218 10.15 -0.73 1.55
N PHE A 219 9.27 0.21 1.88
CA PHE A 219 7.83 -0.01 2.02
C PHE A 219 7.17 0.10 0.64
N VAL A 220 6.28 -0.85 0.32
CA VAL A 220 5.52 -0.87 -0.92
C VAL A 220 4.04 -1.06 -0.60
N ALA A 221 3.16 -0.29 -1.24
CA ALA A 221 1.72 -0.49 -1.13
C ALA A 221 0.96 -0.02 -2.36
N LEU A 222 -0.16 -0.68 -2.69
CA LEU A 222 -1.02 -0.35 -3.81
C LEU A 222 -1.68 1.02 -3.59
N ASN A 223 -1.70 1.86 -4.62
CA ASN A 223 -2.48 3.10 -4.63
C ASN A 223 -3.33 3.28 -5.91
N GLN A 224 -3.23 2.36 -6.86
CA GLN A 224 -4.15 2.26 -8.00
C GLN A 224 -4.18 0.84 -8.56
N PHE A 225 -5.34 0.42 -9.05
CA PHE A 225 -5.47 -0.73 -9.94
C PHE A 225 -6.63 -0.57 -10.93
N ASP A 226 -6.49 -1.24 -12.07
CA ASP A 226 -7.44 -1.37 -13.16
C ASP A 226 -7.37 -2.82 -13.67
N ILE A 227 -8.33 -3.64 -13.23
CA ILE A 227 -8.34 -5.09 -13.43
C ILE A 227 -9.71 -5.54 -13.93
N ASP A 228 -9.71 -6.43 -14.92
CA ASP A 228 -10.93 -7.05 -15.45
C ASP A 228 -11.59 -7.99 -14.42
N CYS A 229 -12.91 -8.02 -14.36
CA CYS A 229 -13.64 -8.81 -13.36
C CYS A 229 -13.90 -10.28 -13.75
N ASN A 230 -13.55 -10.71 -14.97
CA ASN A 230 -13.83 -12.09 -15.42
C ASN A 230 -12.80 -13.12 -14.93
N ALA A 231 -11.77 -12.68 -14.22
CA ALA A 231 -10.72 -13.51 -13.62
C ALA A 231 -10.38 -13.00 -12.22
N GLY A 232 -9.64 -13.80 -11.43
CA GLY A 232 -9.27 -13.45 -10.06
C GLY A 232 -8.56 -12.09 -9.95
N PHE A 233 -8.80 -11.37 -8.85
CA PHE A 233 -8.01 -10.19 -8.52
C PHE A 233 -6.62 -10.66 -8.08
N ARG A 234 -5.64 -10.51 -8.96
CA ARG A 234 -4.27 -10.99 -8.73
C ARG A 234 -3.28 -9.90 -9.02
N LEU A 235 -2.62 -9.42 -7.97
CA LEU A 235 -1.63 -8.35 -8.07
C LEU A 235 -0.55 -8.59 -7.02
N ASN A 236 0.71 -8.40 -7.40
CA ASN A 236 1.86 -8.45 -6.51
C ASN A 236 2.83 -7.33 -6.86
N ALA A 237 2.97 -6.37 -5.95
CA ALA A 237 3.97 -5.34 -6.04
C ALA A 237 5.14 -5.62 -5.10
N TYR A 238 6.35 -5.46 -5.63
CA TYR A 238 7.59 -5.66 -4.90
C TYR A 238 8.72 -4.86 -5.55
N VAL A 239 9.86 -4.83 -4.85
CA VAL A 239 11.10 -4.24 -5.38
C VAL A 239 12.23 -5.25 -5.27
N ASP A 240 13.18 -5.15 -6.18
CA ASP A 240 14.46 -5.84 -6.10
C ASP A 240 15.60 -4.89 -6.51
N ASN A 241 16.83 -5.41 -6.59
CA ASN A 241 18.01 -4.65 -6.99
C ASN A 241 18.19 -3.33 -6.19
N VAL A 242 17.82 -3.35 -4.91
CA VAL A 242 17.92 -2.19 -4.02
C VAL A 242 19.38 -1.86 -3.77
N SER A 243 19.74 -0.60 -4.03
CA SER A 243 21.08 -0.04 -3.79
C SER A 243 20.94 1.28 -3.04
N THR A 244 22.05 1.96 -2.74
CA THR A 244 22.01 3.32 -2.18
C THR A 244 21.56 4.39 -3.18
N LYS A 245 21.40 4.05 -4.47
CA LYS A 245 21.14 5.00 -5.57
C LYS A 245 19.79 4.80 -6.24
N GLY A 246 19.13 3.67 -6.01
CA GLY A 246 17.90 3.29 -6.69
C GLY A 246 17.52 1.85 -6.42
N LEU A 247 16.45 1.43 -7.09
CA LEU A 247 15.85 0.10 -7.02
C LEU A 247 15.15 -0.22 -8.34
N THR A 248 14.74 -1.47 -8.52
CA THR A 248 13.81 -1.86 -9.59
C THR A 248 12.49 -2.27 -8.97
N TRP A 249 11.41 -1.62 -9.40
CA TRP A 249 10.06 -1.98 -8.97
C TRP A 249 9.45 -2.98 -9.94
N HIS A 250 8.53 -3.80 -9.44
CA HIS A 250 7.71 -4.73 -10.19
C HIS A 250 6.26 -4.64 -9.75
N ILE A 251 5.33 -4.74 -10.71
CA ILE A 251 3.90 -4.82 -10.46
C ILE A 251 3.38 -5.96 -11.32
N ASP A 252 3.32 -7.15 -10.75
CA ASP A 252 3.04 -8.37 -11.50
C ASP A 252 1.63 -8.89 -11.20
N SER A 253 1.09 -9.65 -12.15
CA SER A 253 -0.13 -10.44 -12.07
C SER A 253 0.19 -11.86 -12.56
N TRP A 254 -0.77 -12.79 -12.48
CA TRP A 254 -0.59 -14.17 -12.94
C TRP A 254 -1.89 -14.79 -13.41
N ASP A 255 -1.76 -15.98 -14.01
CA ASP A 255 -2.85 -16.78 -14.54
C ASP A 255 -3.64 -16.05 -15.64
N ASP A 256 -4.97 -16.05 -15.57
CA ASP A 256 -5.88 -15.46 -16.54
C ASP A 256 -6.26 -13.99 -16.23
N THR A 257 -5.65 -13.37 -15.22
CA THR A 257 -5.95 -11.99 -14.83
C THR A 257 -5.54 -11.00 -15.92
N ILE A 258 -6.48 -10.11 -16.29
CA ILE A 258 -6.22 -9.00 -17.21
C ILE A 258 -5.96 -7.73 -16.40
N LEU A 259 -4.68 -7.38 -16.25
CA LEU A 259 -4.22 -6.17 -15.59
C LEU A 259 -4.04 -5.03 -16.61
N TYR A 260 -5.03 -4.13 -16.74
CA TYR A 260 -4.93 -2.98 -17.63
C TYR A 260 -3.90 -1.97 -17.11
N SER A 261 -3.99 -1.62 -15.83
CA SER A 261 -2.99 -0.78 -15.16
C SER A 261 -2.95 -1.00 -13.66
N ALA A 262 -1.84 -0.65 -13.03
CA ALA A 262 -1.74 -0.51 -11.59
C ALA A 262 -0.66 0.50 -11.22
N ALA A 263 -0.73 1.02 -10.01
CA ALA A 263 0.31 1.86 -9.45
C ALA A 263 0.54 1.52 -7.98
N VAL A 264 1.77 1.77 -7.53
CA VAL A 264 2.18 1.57 -6.15
C VAL A 264 2.94 2.77 -5.60
N THR A 265 2.69 3.06 -4.34
CA THR A 265 3.53 3.92 -3.51
C THR A 265 4.74 3.13 -3.05
N ILE A 266 5.92 3.74 -3.20
CA ILE A 266 7.20 3.24 -2.70
C ILE A 266 7.75 4.28 -1.72
N ILE A 267 8.21 3.82 -0.56
CA ILE A 267 8.96 4.64 0.41
C ILE A 267 10.25 3.90 0.76
N ALA A 268 11.38 4.48 0.41
CA ALA A 268 12.71 4.02 0.82
C ALA A 268 13.21 4.87 1.99
N VAL A 269 13.63 4.25 3.08
CA VAL A 269 14.04 4.94 4.32
C VAL A 269 15.24 4.25 4.97
N GLU A 270 16.04 5.03 5.71
CA GLU A 270 17.25 4.57 6.42
C GLU A 270 17.13 4.52 7.95
#